data_AF-A0AA40IRI1-F1
#
_entry.id   AF-A0AA40IRI1-F1
#
_cell.length_a   1.000
_cell.length_b   1.000
_cell.length_c   1.000
_cell.angle_alpha   90.00
_cell.angle_beta   90.00
_cell.angle_gamma   90.00
#
_symmetry.space_group_name_H-M   'P 1'
#
loop_
_entity.id
_entity.type
_entity.pdbx_description
1 polymer ?
#
loop_
_entity_poly.entity_id
_entity_poly.type
_entity_poly.pdbx_seq_one_letter_code
_entity_poly.pdbx_strand_id
1 'polypeptide(L)'
;MFFSDTTGGIFFMATIRINKNKDYVVLNNTALNDEHLSFKAKGIFAYLMSKPDNWKCQITDLKNHAKDGTDSIRAGLRELREHGYMIKRPIKNEKNIIVAWEEILFEVPQTEAKEIFASQEVKRINSLEKRRTKSTKGKSVYGKNNNNSTSGFSTNGKPGFIISTNILNTNTSSSSIQSSSLIQNFNDEICELRKTTSIKFLEYTNTYTADFIKAIIEYCSETGIKSFAGFKTVIDSYIEKNILTREDLLKDIEKFRKEKTRKKFKRTIANNNKKVDSFNNYKQRNYDFEKLEKLLHGDTNIVLQDCIKEENSLIDNPALQDLKNLVSVSF
;
A
#
# COMPACT_ATOMS: atom_id res chain seq x y z
N MET A 1 -2.70 67.21 -16.30
CA MET A 1 -1.28 67.49 -16.03
C MET A 1 -0.50 66.28 -16.52
N PHE A 2 0.34 66.47 -17.52
CA PHE A 2 1.10 65.41 -18.18
C PHE A 2 2.15 64.84 -17.23
N PHE A 3 2.27 63.52 -17.20
CA PHE A 3 3.56 62.87 -17.03
C PHE A 3 3.67 61.81 -18.12
N SER A 4 4.42 62.16 -19.15
CA SER A 4 5.02 61.23 -20.09
C SER A 4 6.27 60.67 -19.42
N ASP A 5 6.32 59.34 -19.25
CA ASP A 5 7.59 58.65 -19.17
C ASP A 5 7.61 57.49 -20.17
N THR A 6 8.62 57.56 -21.01
CA THR A 6 8.95 56.70 -22.13
C THR A 6 9.71 55.48 -21.65
N THR A 7 9.00 54.36 -21.45
CA THR A 7 9.56 53.02 -21.62
C THR A 7 8.40 52.07 -21.88
N GLY A 8 8.29 51.61 -23.13
CA GLY A 8 7.21 50.76 -23.64
C GLY A 8 7.25 49.33 -23.10
N GLY A 9 7.19 49.17 -21.78
CA GLY A 9 6.73 47.94 -21.16
C GLY A 9 5.24 48.08 -20.89
N ILE A 10 4.40 47.49 -21.75
CA ILE A 10 2.99 47.27 -21.39
C ILE A 10 3.02 46.27 -20.23
N PHE A 11 3.06 46.75 -18.98
CA PHE A 11 2.65 45.93 -17.87
C PHE A 11 1.16 45.66 -18.11
N PHE A 12 0.86 44.49 -18.68
CA PHE A 12 -0.49 43.94 -18.66
C PHE A 12 -0.85 43.71 -17.19
N MET A 13 -1.34 44.75 -16.54
CA MET A 13 -1.89 44.64 -15.19
C MET A 13 -3.20 43.88 -15.35
N ALA A 14 -3.12 42.55 -15.18
CA ALA A 14 -4.26 41.66 -15.32
C ALA A 14 -5.31 42.04 -14.27
N THR A 15 -6.30 42.83 -14.67
CA THR A 15 -7.43 43.16 -13.82
C THR A 15 -8.37 41.96 -13.87
N ILE A 16 -8.28 41.10 -12.86
CA ILE A 16 -9.22 40.00 -12.68
C ILE A 16 -10.57 40.62 -12.29
N ARG A 17 -11.48 40.74 -13.26
CA ARG A 17 -12.85 41.19 -13.02
C ARG A 17 -13.69 39.97 -12.64
N ILE A 18 -14.15 39.93 -11.39
CA ILE A 18 -15.05 38.89 -10.89
C ILE A 18 -16.47 39.25 -11.30
N ASN A 19 -17.02 38.52 -12.27
CA ASN A 19 -18.43 38.58 -12.64
C ASN A 19 -19.24 37.78 -11.62
N LYS A 20 -20.02 38.44 -10.76
CA LYS A 20 -20.78 37.78 -9.69
C LYS A 20 -22.10 37.25 -10.24
N ASN A 21 -22.20 35.92 -10.35
CA ASN A 21 -23.48 35.21 -10.47
C ASN A 21 -24.03 34.92 -9.06
N LYS A 22 -25.35 34.83 -8.94
CA LYS A 22 -26.17 34.90 -7.71
C LYS A 22 -26.01 33.72 -6.71
N ASP A 23 -24.94 32.94 -6.83
CA ASP A 23 -24.66 31.74 -6.04
C ASP A 23 -23.32 31.87 -5.29
N TYR A 24 -23.23 32.86 -4.40
CA TYR A 24 -22.05 33.08 -3.56
C TYR A 24 -22.37 32.86 -2.09
N VAL A 25 -21.34 32.48 -1.34
CA VAL A 25 -21.43 32.28 0.11
C VAL A 25 -20.79 33.47 0.79
N VAL A 26 -21.49 34.05 1.77
CA VAL A 26 -20.93 35.04 2.68
C VAL A 26 -20.39 34.29 3.88
N LEU A 27 -19.09 34.41 4.14
CA LEU A 27 -18.41 33.73 5.23
C LEU A 27 -17.74 34.75 6.14
N ASN A 28 -17.66 34.43 7.43
CA ASN A 28 -16.75 35.14 8.32
C ASN A 28 -15.29 34.95 7.87
N ASN A 29 -14.53 36.04 7.82
CA ASN A 29 -13.13 36.04 7.42
C ASN A 29 -12.22 35.30 8.41
N THR A 30 -12.65 35.04 9.64
CA THR A 30 -11.83 34.41 10.69
C THR A 30 -11.17 33.12 10.21
N ALA A 31 -11.93 32.15 9.71
CA ALA A 31 -11.38 30.87 9.26
C ALA A 31 -10.46 31.00 8.03
N LEU A 32 -10.73 31.95 7.14
CA LEU A 32 -9.92 32.18 5.93
C LEU A 32 -8.60 32.89 6.25
N ASN A 33 -8.58 33.72 7.29
CA ASN A 33 -7.39 34.46 7.74
C ASN A 33 -6.59 33.72 8.81
N ASP A 34 -7.08 32.61 9.35
CA ASP A 34 -6.36 31.81 10.34
C ASP A 34 -5.09 31.20 9.75
N GLU A 35 -3.93 31.52 10.30
CA GLU A 35 -2.62 31.00 9.86
C GLU A 35 -2.39 29.54 10.25
N HIS A 36 -3.13 29.05 11.24
CA HIS A 36 -3.04 27.67 11.68
C HIS A 36 -3.76 26.70 10.74
N LEU A 37 -4.61 27.21 9.84
CA LEU A 37 -5.32 26.41 8.84
C LEU A 37 -4.59 26.40 7.50
N SER A 38 -4.38 25.20 6.98
CA SER A 38 -3.93 24.95 5.62
C SER A 38 -4.97 25.41 4.59
N PHE A 39 -4.51 25.80 3.40
CA PHE A 39 -5.42 26.14 2.30
C PHE A 39 -6.39 25.01 1.94
N LYS A 40 -6.00 23.77 2.21
CA LYS A 40 -6.86 22.61 2.08
C LYS A 40 -8.01 22.64 3.09
N ALA A 41 -7.71 22.86 4.37
CA ALA A 41 -8.73 22.99 5.40
C ALA A 41 -9.65 24.19 5.12
N LYS A 42 -9.10 25.33 4.70
CA LYS A 42 -9.86 26.52 4.29
C LYS A 42 -10.79 26.25 3.10
N GLY A 43 -10.31 25.54 2.08
CA GLY A 43 -11.10 25.16 0.92
C GLY A 43 -12.26 24.22 1.29
N ILE A 44 -12.00 23.23 2.15
CA ILE A 44 -13.03 22.33 2.66
C ILE A 44 -14.05 23.11 3.49
N PHE A 45 -13.60 23.98 4.39
CA PHE A 45 -14.46 24.84 5.20
C PHE A 45 -15.41 25.68 4.34
N ALA A 46 -14.87 26.41 3.36
CA ALA A 46 -15.67 27.24 2.46
C ALA A 46 -16.68 26.42 1.64
N TYR A 47 -16.26 25.23 1.18
CA TYR A 47 -17.16 24.32 0.47
C TYR A 47 -18.29 23.82 1.38
N LEU A 48 -18.00 23.41 2.61
CA LEU A 48 -19.01 22.94 3.56
C LEU A 48 -20.02 24.04 3.89
N MET A 49 -19.56 25.27 4.14
CA MET A 49 -20.44 26.42 4.41
C MET A 49 -21.27 26.86 3.20
N SER A 50 -20.92 26.42 1.98
CA SER A 50 -21.74 26.66 0.78
C SER A 50 -22.99 25.80 0.69
N LYS A 51 -23.10 24.79 1.55
CA LYS A 51 -24.17 23.78 1.50
C LYS A 51 -25.28 24.15 2.47
N PRO A 52 -26.52 23.70 2.20
CA PRO A 52 -27.63 23.94 3.11
C PRO A 52 -27.38 23.22 4.45
N ASP A 53 -27.92 23.78 5.54
CA ASP A 53 -27.71 23.31 6.92
C ASP A 53 -27.95 21.80 7.11
N ASN A 54 -28.94 21.25 6.40
CA ASN A 54 -29.36 19.85 6.54
C ASN A 54 -28.62 18.90 5.59
N TRP A 55 -27.51 19.35 4.99
CA TRP A 55 -26.79 18.55 4.03
C TRP A 55 -26.09 17.36 4.68
N LYS A 56 -26.53 16.15 4.32
CA LYS A 56 -25.91 14.89 4.75
C LYS A 56 -24.84 14.51 3.74
N CYS A 57 -23.57 14.56 4.17
CA CYS A 57 -22.44 14.26 3.31
C CYS A 57 -21.56 13.16 3.91
N GLN A 58 -21.14 12.20 3.08
CA GLN A 58 -20.08 11.26 3.40
C GLN A 58 -18.74 11.72 2.81
N ILE A 59 -17.63 11.25 3.39
CA ILE A 59 -16.27 11.57 2.88
C ILE A 59 -16.12 11.15 1.41
N THR A 60 -16.79 10.09 0.97
CA THR A 60 -16.84 9.66 -0.43
C THR A 60 -17.48 10.70 -1.33
N ASP A 61 -18.52 11.38 -0.84
CA ASP A 61 -19.22 12.42 -1.59
C ASP A 61 -18.35 13.67 -1.69
N LEU A 62 -17.70 14.08 -0.59
CA LEU A 62 -16.70 15.17 -0.62
C LEU A 62 -15.60 14.91 -1.64
N LYS A 63 -15.11 13.66 -1.71
CA LYS A 63 -14.10 13.25 -2.70
C LYS A 63 -14.63 13.37 -4.13
N ASN A 64 -15.89 13.02 -4.39
CA ASN A 64 -16.44 13.10 -5.74
C ASN A 64 -16.61 14.55 -6.23
N HIS A 65 -16.65 15.53 -5.32
CA HIS A 65 -16.78 16.95 -5.66
C HIS A 65 -15.43 17.70 -5.72
N ALA A 66 -14.31 17.04 -5.43
CA ALA A 66 -12.99 17.65 -5.42
C ALA A 66 -11.96 16.79 -6.16
N LYS A 67 -10.88 17.41 -6.66
CA LYS A 67 -9.72 16.67 -7.20
C LYS A 67 -8.85 16.06 -6.09
N ASP A 68 -9.13 16.42 -4.83
CA ASP A 68 -8.42 15.96 -3.66
C ASP A 68 -8.64 14.47 -3.36
N GLY A 69 -7.59 13.83 -2.86
CA GLY A 69 -7.66 12.46 -2.37
C GLY A 69 -8.43 12.36 -1.04
N THR A 70 -8.94 11.16 -0.75
CA THR A 70 -9.68 10.86 0.49
C THR A 70 -8.89 11.21 1.75
N ASP A 71 -7.57 10.97 1.75
CA ASP A 71 -6.71 11.25 2.89
C ASP A 71 -6.43 12.74 3.04
N SER A 72 -6.41 13.47 1.92
CA SER A 72 -6.36 14.94 1.89
C SER A 72 -7.57 15.50 2.64
N ILE A 73 -8.77 15.05 2.28
CA ILE A 73 -10.03 15.48 2.89
C ILE A 73 -10.07 15.15 4.38
N ARG A 74 -9.68 13.92 4.76
CA ARG A 74 -9.61 13.52 6.18
C ARG A 74 -8.63 14.37 6.98
N ALA A 75 -7.48 14.71 6.41
CA ALA A 75 -6.50 15.58 7.06
C ALA A 75 -7.07 16.97 7.28
N GLY A 76 -7.69 17.59 6.27
CA GLY A 76 -8.29 18.91 6.41
C GLY A 76 -9.46 18.94 7.40
N LEU A 77 -10.35 17.93 7.38
CA LEU A 77 -11.42 17.80 8.38
C LEU A 77 -10.90 17.55 9.80
N ARG A 78 -9.72 16.92 9.94
CA ARG A 78 -9.07 16.76 11.25
C ARG A 78 -8.53 18.10 11.73
N GLU A 79 -7.87 18.84 10.87
CA GLU A 79 -7.31 20.15 11.14
C GLU A 79 -8.39 21.15 11.58
N LEU A 80 -9.54 21.17 10.91
CA LEU A 80 -10.69 21.98 11.32
C LEU A 80 -11.20 21.63 12.73
N ARG A 81 -11.19 20.35 13.11
CA ARG A 81 -11.56 19.92 14.48
C ARG A 81 -10.50 20.31 15.50
N GLU A 82 -9.24 20.16 15.14
CA GLU A 82 -8.08 20.49 15.99
C GLU A 82 -8.05 21.99 16.35
N HIS A 83 -8.36 22.87 15.40
CA HIS A 83 -8.41 24.31 15.62
C HIS A 83 -9.78 24.84 16.08
N GLY A 84 -10.73 23.96 16.34
CA GLY A 84 -12.01 24.31 16.98
C GLY A 84 -13.10 24.83 16.03
N TYR A 85 -12.92 24.73 14.72
CA TYR A 85 -13.92 25.08 13.73
C TYR A 85 -14.95 23.97 13.51
N MET A 86 -14.69 22.76 13.99
CA MET A 86 -15.59 21.63 13.82
C MET A 86 -15.65 20.76 15.08
N ILE A 87 -16.84 20.29 15.42
CA ILE A 87 -17.06 19.27 16.47
C ILE A 87 -17.56 18.00 15.80
N LYS A 88 -17.07 16.84 16.27
CA LYS A 88 -17.63 15.54 15.94
C LYS A 88 -18.16 14.88 17.20
N ARG A 89 -19.47 14.67 17.29
CA ARG A 89 -20.12 14.08 18.48
C ARG A 89 -20.93 12.82 18.14
N PRO A 90 -20.94 11.80 19.02
CA PRO A 90 -21.78 10.63 18.83
C PRO A 90 -23.22 10.95 19.22
N ILE A 91 -24.18 10.69 18.32
CA ILE A 91 -25.60 10.68 18.64
C ILE A 91 -25.90 9.35 19.32
N LYS A 92 -26.43 9.41 20.54
CA LYS A 92 -26.78 8.24 21.34
C LYS A 92 -28.28 8.10 21.48
N ASN A 93 -28.75 6.85 21.49
CA ASN A 93 -30.14 6.53 21.80
C ASN A 93 -30.41 6.59 23.32
N GLU A 94 -31.66 6.44 23.74
CA GLU A 94 -32.09 6.38 25.15
C GLU A 94 -31.32 5.33 25.97
N LYS A 95 -30.88 4.25 25.32
CA LYS A 95 -30.06 3.18 25.91
C LYS A 95 -28.56 3.52 25.98
N ASN A 96 -28.16 4.77 25.73
CA ASN A 96 -26.78 5.27 25.69
C ASN A 96 -25.89 4.58 24.62
N ILE A 97 -26.49 3.97 23.61
CA ILE A 97 -25.81 3.32 22.46
C ILE A 97 -25.63 4.35 21.35
N ILE A 98 -24.45 4.41 20.74
CA ILE A 98 -24.16 5.30 19.60
C ILE A 98 -24.91 4.80 18.37
N VAL A 99 -25.82 5.62 17.83
CA VAL A 99 -26.60 5.33 16.62
C VAL A 99 -25.98 5.98 15.39
N ALA A 100 -25.48 7.20 15.55
CA ALA A 100 -24.92 7.98 14.47
C ALA A 100 -23.81 8.92 14.96
N TRP A 101 -23.16 9.59 14.02
CA TRP A 101 -22.21 10.66 14.30
C TRP A 101 -22.72 11.94 13.67
N GLU A 102 -22.57 13.03 14.40
CA GLU A 102 -22.91 14.37 13.94
C GLU A 102 -21.64 15.21 13.90
N GLU A 103 -21.49 15.98 12.82
CA GLU A 103 -20.40 16.95 12.67
C GLU A 103 -21.01 18.34 12.55
N ILE A 104 -20.57 19.25 13.40
CA ILE A 104 -21.06 20.63 13.47
C ILE A 104 -19.90 21.55 13.12
N LEU A 105 -20.11 22.45 12.16
CA LEU A 105 -19.13 23.41 11.69
C LEU A 105 -19.46 24.82 12.21
N PHE A 106 -18.46 25.55 12.66
CA PHE A 106 -18.59 26.89 13.23
C PHE A 106 -17.80 27.90 12.41
N GLU A 107 -18.36 29.09 12.21
CA GLU A 107 -17.65 30.18 11.52
C GLU A 107 -16.45 30.73 12.29
N VAL A 108 -16.53 30.68 13.62
CA VAL A 108 -15.53 31.18 14.57
C VAL A 108 -15.09 30.01 15.44
N PRO A 109 -13.78 29.87 15.72
CA PRO A 109 -13.27 28.72 16.46
C PRO A 109 -13.82 28.70 17.89
N GLN A 110 -14.29 27.54 18.33
CA GLN A 110 -14.85 27.33 19.66
C GLN A 110 -13.83 26.65 20.58
N THR A 111 -13.70 27.14 21.82
CA THR A 111 -12.83 26.50 22.83
C THR A 111 -13.32 25.10 23.18
N GLU A 112 -14.63 24.93 23.36
CA GLU A 112 -15.25 23.62 23.61
C GLU A 112 -14.91 22.61 22.50
N ALA A 113 -14.88 23.04 21.25
CA ALA A 113 -14.54 22.18 20.13
C ALA A 113 -13.11 21.62 20.22
N LYS A 114 -12.16 22.47 20.61
CA LYS A 114 -10.75 22.07 20.82
C LYS A 114 -10.62 21.07 21.96
N GLU A 115 -11.32 21.31 23.07
CA GLU A 115 -11.32 20.41 24.24
C GLU A 115 -11.92 19.03 23.90
N ILE A 116 -13.04 19.01 23.18
CA ILE A 116 -13.67 17.77 22.70
C ILE A 116 -12.68 17.01 21.82
N PHE A 117 -12.04 17.67 20.86
CA PHE A 117 -11.05 17.03 19.99
C PHE A 117 -9.87 16.45 20.79
N ALA A 118 -9.28 17.22 21.71
CA ALA A 118 -8.18 16.77 22.56
C ALA A 118 -8.57 15.54 23.39
N SER A 119 -9.76 15.54 24.00
CA SER A 119 -10.27 14.40 24.78
C SER A 119 -10.47 13.13 23.93
N GLN A 120 -10.91 13.29 22.68
CA GLN A 120 -11.08 12.17 21.74
C GLN A 120 -9.74 11.62 21.29
N GLU A 121 -8.75 12.49 21.07
CA GLU A 121 -7.41 12.09 20.63
C GLU A 121 -6.66 11.34 21.72
N VAL A 122 -6.74 11.77 22.98
CA VAL A 122 -6.20 11.03 24.13
C VAL A 122 -6.80 9.63 24.23
N LYS A 123 -8.14 9.51 24.11
CA LYS A 123 -8.83 8.20 24.10
C LYS A 123 -8.35 7.32 22.94
N ARG A 124 -8.14 7.91 21.76
CA ARG A 124 -7.63 7.22 20.57
C ARG A 124 -6.23 6.67 20.83
N ILE A 125 -5.31 7.49 21.33
CA ILE A 125 -3.92 7.11 21.63
C ILE A 125 -3.88 6.00 22.70
N ASN A 126 -4.58 6.17 23.81
CA ASN A 126 -4.65 5.17 24.88
C ASN A 126 -5.17 3.81 24.37
N SER A 127 -6.16 3.83 23.45
CA SER A 127 -6.69 2.61 22.85
C SER A 127 -5.66 1.90 21.95
N LEU A 128 -4.81 2.65 21.26
CA LEU A 128 -3.74 2.13 20.40
C LEU A 128 -2.60 1.55 21.25
N GLU A 129 -2.22 2.21 22.33
CA GLU A 129 -1.21 1.71 23.27
C GLU A 129 -1.65 0.41 23.94
N LYS A 130 -2.91 0.32 24.37
CA LYS A 130 -3.49 -0.93 24.91
C LYS A 130 -3.48 -2.08 23.90
N ARG A 131 -3.59 -1.79 22.60
CA ARG A 131 -3.44 -2.80 21.53
C ARG A 131 -1.98 -3.22 21.37
N ARG A 132 -1.04 -2.28 21.45
CA ARG A 132 0.41 -2.54 21.36
C ARG A 132 0.91 -3.39 22.53
N THR A 133 0.55 -3.07 23.77
CA THR A 133 1.00 -3.82 24.97
C THR A 133 0.41 -5.23 25.06
N LYS A 134 -0.79 -5.46 24.51
CA LYS A 134 -1.34 -6.81 24.34
C LYS A 134 -0.60 -7.63 23.27
N SER A 135 -0.04 -6.98 22.24
CA SER A 135 0.75 -7.64 21.20
C SER A 135 2.12 -8.12 21.70
N THR A 136 2.70 -7.48 22.73
CA THR A 136 4.05 -7.82 23.24
C THR A 136 4.05 -8.91 24.31
N LYS A 137 2.89 -9.30 24.86
CA LYS A 137 2.79 -10.45 25.80
C LYS A 137 2.73 -11.82 25.11
N GLY A 138 2.83 -11.88 23.78
CA GLY A 138 3.03 -13.10 23.01
C GLY A 138 4.13 -12.90 21.98
N LYS A 139 5.25 -13.60 22.15
CA LYS A 139 6.48 -13.59 21.33
C LYS A 139 7.53 -12.54 21.73
N SER A 140 8.33 -12.93 22.72
CA SER A 140 9.74 -12.56 22.83
C SER A 140 10.53 -13.86 23.03
N VAL A 141 11.06 -14.41 21.93
CA VAL A 141 12.30 -15.19 21.95
C VAL A 141 13.12 -14.64 20.79
N TYR A 142 13.91 -13.61 21.08
CA TYR A 142 15.09 -13.30 20.29
C TYR A 142 16.27 -13.61 21.19
N GLY A 143 17.00 -14.67 20.83
CA GLY A 143 18.22 -15.06 21.51
C GLY A 143 19.32 -14.02 21.33
N LYS A 144 20.17 -13.93 22.36
CA LYS A 144 21.59 -13.58 22.24
C LYS A 144 22.37 -14.21 23.40
N ASN A 145 23.03 -15.32 23.03
CA ASN A 145 24.36 -15.84 23.36
C ASN A 145 24.89 -15.84 24.82
N ASN A 146 25.34 -17.01 25.28
CA ASN A 146 26.78 -17.32 25.37
C ASN A 146 27.06 -18.81 25.67
N ASN A 147 28.21 -19.27 25.20
CA ASN A 147 28.72 -20.65 25.18
C ASN A 147 29.00 -21.23 26.57
N ASN A 148 28.76 -22.53 26.77
CA ASN A 148 29.75 -23.55 27.15
C ASN A 148 29.10 -24.93 27.34
N SER A 149 29.78 -25.96 26.86
CA SER A 149 29.50 -27.39 27.04
C SER A 149 29.27 -27.77 28.50
N THR A 150 28.46 -28.82 28.76
CA THR A 150 28.89 -30.11 29.36
C THR A 150 27.65 -30.98 29.67
N SER A 151 27.90 -32.30 29.63
CA SER A 151 27.05 -33.47 29.84
C SER A 151 25.90 -33.38 30.87
N GLY A 152 24.80 -34.09 30.57
CA GLY A 152 23.57 -34.08 31.36
C GLY A 152 23.62 -34.80 32.71
N PHE A 153 22.51 -34.66 33.44
CA PHE A 153 21.95 -35.62 34.41
C PHE A 153 20.50 -35.20 34.73
N SER A 154 19.61 -36.20 34.88
CA SER A 154 18.23 -36.10 35.38
C SER A 154 18.23 -35.59 36.84
N THR A 155 17.25 -34.83 37.34
CA THR A 155 16.02 -35.39 37.96
C THR A 155 15.12 -34.28 38.56
N ASN A 156 13.81 -34.56 38.56
CA ASN A 156 12.79 -34.23 39.56
C ASN A 156 12.22 -32.80 39.77
N GLY A 157 10.93 -32.68 39.45
CA GLY A 157 10.01 -31.62 39.92
C GLY A 157 8.64 -31.60 39.21
N LYS A 158 7.85 -32.68 39.28
CA LYS A 158 6.44 -32.82 38.79
C LYS A 158 5.44 -32.12 39.75
N PRO A 159 4.10 -32.08 39.51
CA PRO A 159 3.26 -32.44 38.33
C PRO A 159 2.27 -31.28 37.96
N GLY A 160 1.46 -31.24 36.90
CA GLY A 160 0.78 -32.24 36.07
C GLY A 160 -0.75 -32.10 36.27
N PHE A 161 -1.48 -31.60 35.26
CA PHE A 161 -2.92 -31.86 35.13
C PHE A 161 -3.15 -32.50 33.77
N ILE A 162 -3.18 -33.84 33.77
CA ILE A 162 -3.67 -34.66 32.69
C ILE A 162 -5.17 -34.85 32.97
N ILE A 163 -6.03 -34.50 32.00
CA ILE A 163 -7.33 -35.16 31.88
C ILE A 163 -7.19 -36.12 30.71
N SER A 164 -7.13 -37.41 31.05
CA SER A 164 -7.35 -38.51 30.13
C SER A 164 -8.85 -38.78 30.07
N THR A 165 -9.34 -39.07 28.87
CA THR A 165 -10.35 -40.12 28.70
C THR A 165 -9.96 -40.90 27.47
N ASN A 166 -9.53 -42.14 27.71
CA ASN A 166 -9.43 -43.20 26.73
C ASN A 166 -10.77 -43.35 26.00
N ILE A 167 -10.72 -43.44 24.66
CA ILE A 167 -11.61 -44.32 23.91
C ILE A 167 -10.71 -45.21 23.05
N LEU A 168 -10.90 -46.52 23.22
CA LEU A 168 -10.16 -47.62 22.62
C LEU A 168 -10.49 -47.82 21.14
N ASN A 169 -9.42 -47.98 20.35
CA ASN A 169 -9.14 -48.98 19.31
C ASN A 169 -10.25 -49.43 18.34
N THR A 170 -9.99 -49.32 17.02
CA THR A 170 -9.88 -50.47 16.08
C THR A 170 -9.75 -49.98 14.62
N ASN A 171 -8.73 -50.48 13.91
CA ASN A 171 -8.61 -50.54 12.44
C ASN A 171 -8.82 -49.23 11.61
N THR A 172 -8.16 -48.12 11.97
CA THR A 172 -8.18 -46.85 11.19
C THR A 172 -6.84 -46.09 11.30
N SER A 173 -5.72 -46.81 11.24
CA SER A 173 -4.42 -46.30 11.71
C SER A 173 -3.58 -45.53 10.68
N SER A 174 -3.93 -45.50 9.39
CA SER A 174 -3.11 -44.80 8.37
C SER A 174 -3.62 -43.39 8.03
N SER A 175 -4.94 -43.17 8.02
CA SER A 175 -5.53 -41.88 7.68
C SER A 175 -5.40 -40.84 8.80
N SER A 176 -5.58 -41.25 10.07
CA SER A 176 -5.51 -40.35 11.23
C SER A 176 -4.11 -39.75 11.45
N ILE A 177 -3.06 -40.52 11.16
CA ILE A 177 -1.66 -40.10 11.31
C ILE A 177 -1.27 -39.08 10.24
N GLN A 178 -1.70 -39.26 8.99
CA GLN A 178 -1.44 -38.30 7.90
C GLN A 178 -2.10 -36.94 8.16
N SER A 179 -3.34 -36.95 8.66
CA SER A 179 -4.03 -35.71 9.06
C SER A 179 -3.31 -34.98 10.20
N SER A 180 -2.70 -35.70 11.16
CA SER A 180 -1.95 -35.06 12.25
C SER A 180 -0.67 -34.37 11.78
N SER A 181 0.05 -34.96 10.80
CA SER A 181 1.30 -34.37 10.27
C SER A 181 1.02 -33.15 9.38
N LEU A 182 -0.04 -33.17 8.57
CA LEU A 182 -0.45 -32.03 7.74
C LEU A 182 -0.94 -30.85 8.59
N ILE A 183 -1.65 -31.11 9.68
CA ILE A 183 -2.11 -30.06 10.62
C ILE A 183 -0.90 -29.39 11.30
N GLN A 184 0.13 -30.17 11.67
CA GLN A 184 1.37 -29.62 12.23
C GLN A 184 2.08 -28.72 11.20
N ASN A 185 2.29 -29.21 9.98
CA ASN A 185 2.92 -28.41 8.91
C ASN A 185 2.15 -27.10 8.64
N PHE A 186 0.82 -27.14 8.64
CA PHE A 186 0.00 -25.93 8.48
C PHE A 186 0.18 -24.93 9.63
N ASN A 187 0.21 -25.44 10.87
CA ASN A 187 0.36 -24.60 12.05
C ASN A 187 1.73 -23.92 12.11
N ASP A 188 2.78 -24.63 11.69
CA ASP A 188 4.16 -24.14 11.67
C ASP A 188 4.38 -23.09 10.57
N GLU A 189 3.81 -23.30 9.38
CA GLU A 189 4.04 -22.44 8.21
C GLU A 189 3.08 -21.24 8.11
N ILE A 190 1.80 -21.40 8.51
CA ILE A 190 0.75 -20.39 8.29
C ILE A 190 0.22 -19.82 9.60
N CYS A 191 -0.53 -20.62 10.36
CA CYS A 191 -1.09 -20.22 11.65
C CYS A 191 -1.71 -21.39 12.41
N GLU A 192 -1.71 -21.31 13.76
CA GLU A 192 -2.43 -22.25 14.62
C GLU A 192 -3.94 -22.30 14.31
N LEU A 193 -4.40 -23.48 13.89
CA LEU A 193 -5.81 -23.75 13.61
C LEU A 193 -6.64 -23.77 14.91
N ARG A 194 -7.75 -23.02 14.92
CA ARG A 194 -8.79 -23.12 15.95
C ARG A 194 -9.68 -24.35 15.71
N LYS A 195 -10.45 -24.77 16.71
CA LYS A 195 -11.37 -25.92 16.61
C LYS A 195 -12.28 -25.88 15.37
N THR A 196 -12.88 -24.73 15.07
CA THR A 196 -13.79 -24.58 13.92
C THR A 196 -13.09 -24.54 12.56
N THR A 197 -11.86 -24.02 12.50
CA THR A 197 -11.07 -23.98 11.26
C THR A 197 -10.36 -25.31 11.01
N SER A 198 -10.01 -26.05 12.06
CA SER A 198 -9.43 -27.39 11.97
C SER A 198 -10.40 -28.37 11.31
N ILE A 199 -11.69 -28.29 11.61
CA ILE A 199 -12.73 -29.10 10.96
C ILE A 199 -12.78 -28.81 9.45
N LYS A 200 -12.78 -27.52 9.07
CA LYS A 200 -12.77 -27.10 7.66
C LYS A 200 -11.48 -27.50 6.94
N PHE A 201 -10.34 -27.43 7.61
CA PHE A 201 -9.08 -27.88 7.06
C PHE A 201 -9.08 -29.40 6.84
N LEU A 202 -9.64 -30.15 7.78
CA LEU A 202 -9.75 -31.60 7.71
C LEU A 202 -10.66 -32.05 6.55
N GLU A 203 -11.69 -31.26 6.23
CA GLU A 203 -12.51 -31.47 5.03
C GLU A 203 -11.65 -31.51 3.77
N TYR A 204 -10.76 -30.52 3.57
CA TYR A 204 -9.85 -30.49 2.43
C TYR A 204 -8.85 -31.66 2.43
N THR A 205 -8.34 -32.08 3.58
CA THR A 205 -7.40 -33.22 3.67
C THR A 205 -8.05 -34.56 3.38
N ASN A 206 -9.37 -34.66 3.54
CA ASN A 206 -10.12 -35.87 3.20
C ASN A 206 -10.49 -35.91 1.72
N THR A 207 -10.65 -34.75 1.07
CA THR A 207 -11.06 -34.65 -0.33
C THR A 207 -9.89 -34.60 -1.32
N TYR A 208 -8.73 -34.06 -0.92
CA TYR A 208 -7.59 -33.84 -1.81
C TYR A 208 -6.32 -34.54 -1.33
N THR A 209 -5.39 -34.78 -2.25
CA THR A 209 -4.13 -35.48 -1.94
C THR A 209 -3.24 -34.66 -1.02
N ALA A 210 -2.53 -35.34 -0.12
CA ALA A 210 -1.61 -34.72 0.83
C ALA A 210 -0.54 -33.86 0.14
N ASP A 211 -0.04 -34.30 -1.00
CA ASP A 211 0.98 -33.60 -1.79
C ASP A 211 0.49 -32.28 -2.38
N PHE A 212 -0.77 -32.25 -2.83
CA PHE A 212 -1.39 -31.03 -3.35
C PHE A 212 -1.59 -30.00 -2.24
N ILE A 213 -2.12 -30.43 -1.09
CA ILE A 213 -2.34 -29.55 0.06
C ILE A 213 -1.01 -29.00 0.57
N LYS A 214 0.02 -29.85 0.67
CA LYS A 214 1.37 -29.44 1.08
C LYS A 214 1.95 -28.37 0.14
N ALA A 215 1.81 -28.55 -1.17
CA ALA A 215 2.28 -27.57 -2.15
C ALA A 215 1.54 -26.22 -2.05
N ILE A 216 0.25 -26.23 -1.69
CA ILE A 216 -0.50 -24.98 -1.44
C ILE A 216 -0.03 -24.30 -0.15
N ILE A 217 0.24 -25.07 0.91
CA ILE A 217 0.76 -24.53 2.17
C ILE A 217 2.11 -23.83 1.92
N GLU A 218 3.01 -24.49 1.20
CA GLU A 218 4.31 -23.93 0.81
C GLU A 218 4.15 -22.64 -0.01
N TYR A 219 3.26 -22.63 -1.01
CA TYR A 219 2.95 -21.43 -1.79
C TYR A 219 2.36 -20.29 -0.94
N CYS A 220 1.50 -20.60 0.03
CA CYS A 220 0.94 -19.62 0.96
C CYS A 220 2.03 -19.04 1.87
N SER A 221 2.98 -19.86 2.32
CA SER A 221 4.14 -19.45 3.11
C SER A 221 5.04 -18.49 2.31
N GLU A 222 5.40 -18.85 1.08
CA GLU A 222 6.21 -18.02 0.18
C GLU A 222 5.55 -16.66 -0.14
N THR A 223 4.23 -16.65 -0.31
CA THR A 223 3.47 -15.43 -0.61
C THR A 223 3.18 -14.58 0.63
N GLY A 224 3.49 -15.08 1.83
CA GLY A 224 3.33 -14.38 3.10
C GLY A 224 1.90 -14.39 3.65
N ILE A 225 1.08 -15.36 3.28
CA ILE A 225 -0.29 -15.53 3.79
C ILE A 225 -0.22 -16.14 5.20
N LYS A 226 -0.78 -15.44 6.20
CA LYS A 226 -0.71 -15.82 7.63
C LYS A 226 -2.06 -16.13 8.25
N SER A 227 -3.05 -16.50 7.44
CA SER A 227 -4.41 -16.76 7.94
C SER A 227 -5.08 -17.89 7.19
N PHE A 228 -5.91 -18.66 7.91
CA PHE A 228 -6.73 -19.71 7.33
C PHE A 228 -7.68 -19.19 6.24
N ALA A 229 -8.23 -17.99 6.39
CA ALA A 229 -9.10 -17.40 5.38
C ALA A 229 -8.36 -17.15 4.05
N GLY A 230 -7.13 -16.63 4.12
CA GLY A 230 -6.28 -16.46 2.94
C GLY A 230 -5.92 -17.79 2.29
N PHE A 231 -5.54 -18.79 3.09
CA PHE A 231 -5.32 -20.16 2.59
C PHE A 231 -6.58 -20.69 1.88
N LYS A 232 -7.75 -20.56 2.51
CA LYS A 232 -9.03 -20.98 1.95
C LYS A 232 -9.29 -20.36 0.56
N THR A 233 -9.10 -19.05 0.43
CA THR A 233 -9.29 -18.39 -0.87
C THR A 233 -8.33 -18.88 -1.95
N VAL A 234 -7.11 -19.25 -1.58
CA VAL A 234 -6.10 -19.76 -2.52
C VAL A 234 -6.49 -21.16 -2.97
N ILE A 235 -6.75 -22.08 -2.04
CA ILE A 235 -7.14 -23.45 -2.38
C ILE A 235 -8.43 -23.49 -3.19
N ASP A 236 -9.45 -22.72 -2.78
CA ASP A 236 -10.73 -22.63 -3.51
C ASP A 236 -10.52 -22.13 -4.95
N SER A 237 -9.65 -21.14 -5.16
CA SER A 237 -9.36 -20.62 -6.51
C SER A 237 -8.68 -21.63 -7.44
N TYR A 238 -7.85 -22.53 -6.90
CA TYR A 238 -7.21 -23.60 -7.68
C TYR A 238 -8.17 -24.76 -7.94
N ILE A 239 -9.06 -25.04 -6.98
CA ILE A 239 -10.17 -25.99 -7.16
C ILE A 239 -11.11 -25.52 -8.26
N GLU A 240 -11.50 -24.24 -8.28
CA GLU A 240 -12.36 -23.66 -9.33
C GLU A 240 -11.72 -23.75 -10.72
N LYS A 241 -10.39 -23.64 -10.81
CA LYS A 241 -9.62 -23.80 -12.06
C LYS A 241 -9.39 -25.26 -12.45
N ASN A 242 -9.92 -26.21 -11.69
CA ASN A 242 -9.76 -27.64 -11.88
C ASN A 242 -8.29 -28.12 -11.82
N ILE A 243 -7.45 -27.43 -11.04
CA ILE A 243 -6.04 -27.78 -10.81
C ILE A 243 -5.96 -28.53 -9.49
N LEU A 244 -5.91 -29.86 -9.57
CA LEU A 244 -6.04 -30.76 -8.41
C LEU A 244 -4.76 -31.56 -8.11
N THR A 245 -3.79 -31.52 -9.03
CA THR A 245 -2.52 -32.24 -8.91
C THR A 245 -1.40 -31.29 -8.52
N ARG A 246 -0.38 -31.81 -7.82
CA ARG A 246 0.83 -31.05 -7.46
C ARG A 246 1.54 -30.50 -8.71
N GLU A 247 1.63 -31.30 -9.76
CA GLU A 247 2.36 -30.95 -10.98
C GLU A 247 1.70 -29.81 -11.74
N ASP A 248 0.37 -29.84 -11.86
CA ASP A 248 -0.37 -28.79 -12.56
C ASP A 248 -0.38 -27.48 -11.78
N LEU A 249 -0.39 -27.56 -10.44
CA LEU A 249 -0.23 -26.40 -9.56
C LEU A 249 1.15 -25.74 -9.74
N LEU A 250 2.23 -26.52 -9.79
CA LEU A 250 3.57 -25.99 -10.02
C LEU A 250 3.69 -25.34 -11.41
N LYS A 251 3.11 -25.94 -12.46
CA LYS A 251 3.08 -25.36 -13.81
C LYS A 251 2.35 -24.01 -13.82
N ASP A 252 1.21 -23.89 -13.14
CA ASP A 252 0.46 -22.62 -13.08
C ASP A 252 1.20 -21.56 -12.26
N ILE A 253 1.82 -21.94 -11.14
CA ILE A 253 2.66 -21.04 -10.34
C ILE A 253 3.83 -20.50 -11.16
N GLU A 254 4.53 -21.36 -11.90
CA GLU A 254 5.62 -20.94 -12.79
C GLU A 254 5.14 -19.99 -13.88
N LYS A 255 4.01 -20.31 -14.52
CA LYS A 255 3.39 -19.45 -15.54
C LYS A 255 3.06 -18.08 -14.96
N PHE A 256 2.46 -18.04 -13.77
CA PHE A 256 2.14 -16.80 -13.07
C PHE A 256 3.40 -15.99 -12.74
N ARG A 257 4.47 -16.64 -12.25
CA ARG A 257 5.77 -15.99 -11.97
C ARG A 257 6.38 -15.38 -13.25
N LYS A 258 6.41 -16.13 -14.36
CA LYS A 258 6.90 -15.67 -15.68
C LYS A 258 6.06 -14.52 -16.24
N GLU A 259 4.75 -14.52 -16.02
CA GLU A 259 3.89 -13.42 -16.48
C GLU A 259 4.08 -12.15 -15.65
N LYS A 260 4.30 -12.27 -14.34
CA LYS A 260 4.57 -11.15 -13.44
C LYS A 260 5.89 -10.44 -13.80
N THR A 261 6.95 -11.18 -14.13
CA THR A 261 8.23 -10.61 -14.58
C THR A 261 8.11 -9.91 -15.93
N ARG A 262 7.41 -10.51 -16.91
CA ARG A 262 7.10 -9.88 -18.20
C ARG A 262 6.33 -8.57 -18.06
N LYS A 263 5.30 -8.53 -17.19
CA LYS A 263 4.52 -7.30 -16.91
C LYS A 263 5.38 -6.22 -16.24
N LYS A 264 6.27 -6.58 -15.32
CA LYS A 264 7.22 -5.65 -14.69
C LYS A 264 8.19 -5.06 -15.72
N PHE A 265 8.78 -5.91 -16.57
CA PHE A 265 9.68 -5.48 -17.64
C PHE A 265 9.01 -4.52 -18.64
N LYS A 266 7.78 -4.84 -19.09
CA LYS A 266 6.99 -3.94 -19.95
C LYS A 266 6.70 -2.59 -19.29
N ARG A 267 6.42 -2.56 -17.98
CA ARG A 267 6.20 -1.30 -17.23
C ARG A 267 7.47 -0.48 -17.09
N THR A 268 8.62 -1.11 -16.86
CA THR A 268 9.92 -0.42 -16.82
C THR A 268 10.24 0.22 -18.18
N ILE A 269 10.06 -0.50 -19.28
CA ILE A 269 10.24 0.05 -20.64
C ILE A 269 9.26 1.21 -20.89
N ALA A 270 7.97 1.03 -20.55
CA ALA A 270 6.97 2.08 -20.75
C ALA A 270 7.25 3.33 -19.91
N ASN A 271 7.76 3.19 -18.68
CA ASN A 271 8.13 4.31 -17.83
C ASN A 271 9.40 5.02 -18.30
N ASN A 272 10.40 4.28 -18.79
CA ASN A 272 11.60 4.86 -19.39
C ASN A 272 11.26 5.65 -20.67
N ASN A 273 10.32 5.16 -21.49
CA ASN A 273 9.85 5.90 -22.67
C ASN A 273 8.98 7.13 -22.32
N LYS A 274 8.45 7.22 -21.09
CA LYS A 274 7.60 8.36 -20.64
C LYS A 274 8.37 9.45 -19.91
N LYS A 275 9.57 9.15 -19.40
CA LYS A 275 10.53 10.13 -18.92
C LYS A 275 11.66 10.28 -19.94
N VAL A 276 11.42 11.11 -20.95
CA VAL A 276 12.54 11.83 -21.55
C VAL A 276 12.85 12.94 -20.54
N ASP A 277 13.84 12.71 -19.67
CA ASP A 277 14.27 13.73 -18.72
C ASP A 277 14.63 14.99 -19.53
N SER A 278 13.99 16.13 -19.23
CA SER A 278 14.16 17.38 -19.99
C SER A 278 15.62 17.87 -20.05
N PHE A 279 16.51 17.32 -19.21
CA PHE A 279 17.93 17.58 -19.18
C PHE A 279 18.75 16.69 -20.14
N ASN A 280 18.24 15.51 -20.49
CA ASN A 280 18.87 14.55 -21.41
C ASN A 280 18.02 14.40 -22.67
N ASN A 281 17.97 15.44 -23.50
CA ASN A 281 17.25 15.42 -24.79
C ASN A 281 18.08 14.76 -25.92
N TYR A 282 19.03 13.88 -25.58
CA TYR A 282 19.79 13.11 -26.55
C TYR A 282 19.19 11.71 -26.71
N LYS A 283 19.15 11.20 -27.95
CA LYS A 283 18.70 9.84 -28.25
C LYS A 283 19.62 8.85 -27.50
N GLN A 284 19.08 8.17 -26.49
CA GLN A 284 19.84 7.15 -25.75
C GLN A 284 20.18 5.99 -26.70
N ARG A 285 21.47 5.62 -26.77
CA ARG A 285 21.90 4.49 -27.59
C ARG A 285 21.40 3.21 -26.96
N ASN A 286 20.68 2.40 -27.74
CA ASN A 286 20.22 1.10 -27.31
C ASN A 286 21.33 0.08 -27.55
N TYR A 287 21.77 -0.64 -26.52
CA TYR A 287 22.88 -1.59 -26.62
C TYR A 287 22.40 -3.04 -26.56
N ASP A 288 23.11 -3.93 -27.23
CA ASP A 288 22.96 -5.37 -27.12
C ASP A 288 23.83 -5.92 -25.98
N PHE A 289 23.19 -6.18 -24.85
CA PHE A 289 23.86 -6.49 -23.60
C PHE A 289 24.72 -7.77 -23.68
N GLU A 290 24.25 -8.77 -24.44
CA GLU A 290 24.93 -10.07 -24.58
C GLU A 290 26.21 -9.97 -25.42
N LYS A 291 26.25 -9.07 -26.41
CA LYS A 291 27.47 -8.78 -27.19
C LYS A 291 28.46 -7.93 -26.40
N LEU A 292 27.98 -6.98 -25.60
CA LEU A 292 28.83 -6.17 -24.71
C LEU A 292 29.52 -7.03 -23.66
N GLU A 293 28.81 -8.00 -23.08
CA GLU A 293 29.36 -8.92 -22.09
C GLU A 293 30.51 -9.75 -22.70
N LYS A 294 30.31 -10.30 -23.89
CA LYS A 294 31.35 -11.03 -24.64
C LYS A 294 32.57 -10.15 -24.96
N LEU A 295 32.33 -8.90 -25.36
CA LEU A 295 33.41 -7.92 -25.59
C LEU A 295 34.19 -7.61 -24.30
N LEU A 296 33.49 -7.42 -23.16
CA LEU A 296 34.14 -7.18 -21.86
C LEU A 296 34.99 -8.36 -21.41
N HIS A 297 34.58 -9.58 -21.77
CA HIS A 297 35.33 -10.81 -21.52
C HIS A 297 36.49 -11.04 -22.50
N GLY A 298 36.75 -10.11 -23.42
CA GLY A 298 37.94 -10.09 -24.27
C GLY A 298 37.78 -10.74 -25.65
N ASP A 299 36.55 -10.99 -26.10
CA ASP A 299 36.31 -11.47 -27.45
C ASP A 299 36.71 -10.40 -28.48
N THR A 300 37.81 -10.64 -29.20
CA THR A 300 38.36 -9.72 -30.21
C THR A 300 37.55 -9.65 -31.50
N ASN A 301 36.57 -10.55 -31.66
CA ASN A 301 35.72 -10.64 -32.83
C ASN A 301 34.49 -9.71 -32.78
N ILE A 302 34.25 -9.02 -31.66
CA ILE A 302 33.13 -8.11 -31.48
C ILE A 302 33.72 -6.71 -31.33
N VAL A 303 33.25 -5.73 -32.11
CA VAL A 303 33.68 -4.34 -31.95
C VAL A 303 32.56 -3.57 -31.27
N LEU A 304 32.92 -2.53 -30.50
CA LEU A 304 31.97 -1.76 -29.69
C LEU A 304 30.81 -1.14 -30.51
N GLN A 305 31.02 -0.93 -31.81
CA GLN A 305 29.99 -0.49 -32.77
C GLN A 305 28.91 -1.58 -33.00
N ASP A 306 29.29 -2.86 -33.05
CA ASP A 306 28.39 -4.00 -33.28
C ASP A 306 27.46 -4.29 -32.10
N CYS A 307 27.78 -3.69 -30.95
CA CYS A 307 27.02 -3.72 -29.72
C CYS A 307 25.90 -2.68 -29.67
N ILE A 308 25.81 -1.75 -30.64
CA ILE A 308 24.76 -0.73 -30.69
C ILE A 308 23.64 -1.20 -31.64
N LYS A 309 22.39 -1.20 -31.15
CA LYS A 309 21.19 -1.47 -31.96
C LYS A 309 20.82 -0.20 -32.69
N GLU A 310 21.35 0.02 -33.89
CA GLU A 310 21.01 1.20 -34.70
C GLU A 310 19.56 1.14 -35.19
N GLU A 311 18.72 2.05 -34.73
CA GLU A 311 17.61 2.54 -35.56
C GLU A 311 18.16 3.66 -36.44
N ASN A 312 18.40 3.33 -37.71
CA ASN A 312 18.79 4.24 -38.77
C ASN A 312 17.90 5.48 -38.81
N SER A 313 18.40 6.58 -38.23
CA SER A 313 17.96 7.94 -38.50
C SER A 313 19.10 8.92 -38.14
N LEU A 314 20.32 8.63 -38.59
CA LEU A 314 21.40 9.61 -38.61
C LEU A 314 21.32 10.35 -39.95
N ILE A 315 20.86 11.61 -39.95
CA ILE A 315 21.32 12.65 -40.88
C ILE A 315 21.26 14.04 -40.23
N ASP A 316 20.35 14.31 -39.28
CA ASP A 316 20.21 15.68 -38.75
C ASP A 316 20.71 15.84 -37.31
N ASN A 317 22.02 15.69 -37.08
CA ASN A 317 22.64 16.21 -35.85
C ASN A 317 23.49 17.45 -36.18
N PRO A 318 22.94 18.68 -36.01
CA PRO A 318 23.62 19.91 -36.40
C PRO A 318 24.98 20.11 -35.73
N ALA A 319 25.18 19.59 -34.52
CA ALA A 319 26.48 19.68 -33.82
C ALA A 319 27.60 18.86 -34.49
N LEU A 320 27.25 17.81 -35.26
CA LEU A 320 28.20 16.98 -36.00
C LEU A 320 28.54 17.57 -37.37
N GLN A 321 27.63 18.35 -37.97
CA GLN A 321 27.93 19.19 -39.14
C GLN A 321 28.93 20.31 -38.78
N ASP A 322 28.74 20.98 -37.64
CA ASP A 322 29.63 22.08 -37.21
C ASP A 322 31.06 21.61 -36.94
N LEU A 323 31.24 20.42 -36.34
CA LEU A 323 32.57 19.84 -36.15
C LEU A 323 33.25 19.42 -37.46
N LYS A 324 32.49 18.95 -38.45
CA LYS A 324 33.04 18.65 -39.78
C LYS A 324 33.48 19.92 -40.52
N ASN A 325 32.70 21.00 -40.39
CA ASN A 325 33.03 22.31 -40.96
C ASN A 325 34.26 22.96 -40.30
N LEU A 326 34.48 22.72 -39.01
CA LEU A 326 35.69 23.18 -38.29
C LEU A 326 36.97 22.44 -38.72
N VAL A 327 36.86 21.14 -39.03
CA VAL A 327 38.00 20.33 -39.50
C VAL A 327 38.34 20.61 -40.97
N SER A 328 37.38 21.03 -41.79
CA SER A 328 37.62 21.35 -43.21
C SER A 328 38.24 22.73 -43.47
N VAL A 329 38.38 23.59 -42.45
CA VAL A 329 38.98 24.95 -42.58
C VAL A 329 40.46 24.97 -42.15
N SER A 330 40.97 23.85 -41.65
CA SER A 330 42.39 23.69 -41.28
C SER A 330 43.09 22.70 -42.21
N PHE A 331 43.18 23.01 -43.50
CA PHE A 331 44.17 22.46 -44.43
C PHE A 331 44.48 23.45 -45.56
#